data_AF-E1YJ29-F1
#
_entry.id   AF-E1YJ29-F1
#
_cell.length_a   1.000
_cell.length_b   1.000
_cell.length_c   1.000
_cell.angle_alpha   90.00
_cell.angle_beta   90.00
_cell.angle_gamma   90.00
#
_symmetry.space_group_name_H-M   'P 1'
#
loop_
_entity.id
_entity.type
_entity.pdbx_description
1 polymer ?
#
loop_
_entity_poly.entity_id
_entity_poly.type
_entity_poly.pdbx_seq_one_letter_code
_entity_poly.pdbx_strand_id
1 'polypeptide(L)' 'MSQIIACCGLVCSDCPVFLATENDDDAARKNTAEYFSKKFGMDFKPEDVKGIGQN' A
#
# COMPACT_ATOMS: atom_id res chain seq x y z
N MET A 1 18.10 -7.51 4.00
CA MET A 1 17.25 -6.47 4.61
C MET A 1 16.36 -7.15 5.63
N SER A 2 16.21 -6.57 6.82
CA SER A 2 15.36 -7.13 7.87
C SER A 2 13.90 -7.03 7.43
N GLN A 3 13.15 -8.12 7.53
CA GLN A 3 11.71 -8.12 7.24
C GLN A 3 11.01 -7.22 8.25
N ILE A 4 10.39 -6.14 7.78
CA ILE A 4 9.58 -5.26 8.61
C ILE A 4 8.17 -5.81 8.60
N ILE A 5 7.62 -6.06 9.78
CA ILE A 5 6.22 -6.49 9.94
C ILE A 5 5.54 -5.48 10.86
N ALA A 6 4.50 -4.82 10.37
CA ALA A 6 3.72 -3.85 11.15
C ALA A 6 2.59 -4.55 11.94
N CYS A 7 1.78 -3.76 12.66
CA CYS A 7 0.68 -4.29 13.48
C CYS A 7 -0.40 -5.05 12.68
N CYS A 8 -0.48 -4.83 11.37
CA CYS A 8 -1.37 -5.59 10.48
C CYS A 8 -0.88 -7.03 10.22
N GLY A 9 0.33 -7.39 10.66
CA GLY A 9 0.92 -8.71 10.46
C GLY A 9 1.42 -8.97 9.04
N LEU A 10 1.36 -7.97 8.15
CA LEU A 10 1.90 -8.05 6.80
C LEU A 10 3.38 -7.67 6.77
N VAL A 11 4.12 -8.29 5.86
CA VAL A 11 5.50 -7.92 5.54
C VAL A 11 5.49 -6.59 4.80
N CYS A 12 5.87 -5.52 5.49
CA CYS A 12 5.90 -4.15 4.96
C CYS A 12 6.88 -4.01 3.80
N SER A 13 8.00 -4.74 3.82
CA SER A 13 9.02 -4.72 2.77
C SER A 13 8.48 -5.19 1.40
N ASP A 14 7.38 -5.94 1.39
CA ASP A 14 6.70 -6.41 0.18
C ASP A 14 5.30 -5.78 0.01
N CYS A 15 4.92 -4.85 0.89
CA CYS A 15 3.59 -4.25 0.89
C CYS A 15 3.56 -3.06 -0.08
N PRO A 16 2.81 -3.13 -1.19
CA PRO A 16 2.79 -2.05 -2.18
C PRO A 16 2.23 -0.74 -1.63
N VAL A 17 1.28 -0.81 -0.68
CA VAL A 17 0.74 0.37 0.01
C VAL A 17 1.82 1.07 0.84
N PHE A 18 2.62 0.29 1.59
CA PHE A 18 3.69 0.83 2.41
C PHE A 18 4.77 1.46 1.54
N LEU A 19 5.25 0.74 0.52
CA LEU A 19 6.31 1.22 -0.38
C LEU A 19 5.89 2.49 -1.12
N ALA A 20 4.67 2.54 -1.66
CA ALA A 20 4.14 3.73 -2.34
C ALA A 20 3.98 4.93 -1.39
N THR A 21 3.64 4.68 -0.11
CA THR A 21 3.54 5.75 0.89
C THR A 21 4.91 6.25 1.32
N GLU A 22 5.84 5.35 1.65
CA GLU A 22 7.19 5.67 2.12
C GLU A 22 8.00 6.47 1.09
N ASN A 23 7.87 6.11 -0.19
CA ASN A 23 8.59 6.78 -1.29
C ASN A 23 7.88 8.02 -1.83
N ASP A 24 6.71 8.38 -1.26
CA ASP A 24 5.83 9.44 -1.78
C ASP A 24 5.55 9.32 -3.29
N ASP A 25 5.34 8.07 -3.75
CA ASP A 25 5.24 7.74 -5.18
C ASP A 25 3.76 7.65 -5.60
N ASP A 26 3.25 8.74 -6.16
CA ASP A 26 1.88 8.83 -6.65
C ASP A 26 1.56 7.85 -7.80
N ALA A 27 2.55 7.51 -8.63
CA ALA A 27 2.35 6.53 -9.69
C ALA A 27 2.19 5.13 -9.08
N ALA A 28 2.99 4.79 -8.07
CA ALA A 28 2.84 3.56 -7.31
C ALA A 28 1.50 3.53 -6.55
N ARG A 29 1.03 4.64 -5.99
CA ARG A 29 -0.30 4.74 -5.37
C ARG A 29 -1.40 4.42 -6.36
N LYS A 30 -1.35 5.00 -7.57
CA LYS A 30 -2.32 4.72 -8.63
C LYS A 30 -2.34 3.25 -9.05
N ASN A 31 -1.17 2.68 -9.32
CA ASN A 31 -1.05 1.26 -9.72
C ASN A 31 -1.55 0.32 -8.62
N THR A 32 -1.23 0.65 -7.37
CA THR A 32 -1.70 -0.10 -6.20
C THR A 32 -3.22 -0.05 -6.12
N ALA A 33 -3.82 1.14 -6.19
CA ALA A 33 -5.28 1.32 -6.16
C ALA A 33 -5.96 0.48 -7.25
N GLU A 34 -5.50 0.57 -8.51
CA GLU A 34 -6.05 -0.23 -9.62
C GLU A 34 -5.95 -1.75 -9.38
N TYR A 35 -4.82 -2.22 -8.83
CA TYR A 35 -4.63 -3.62 -8.50
C TYR A 35 -5.62 -4.09 -7.43
N PHE A 36 -5.76 -3.33 -6.34
CA PHE A 36 -6.72 -3.65 -5.28
C PHE A 36 -8.17 -3.59 -5.79
N SER A 37 -8.50 -2.61 -6.64
CA SER A 37 -9.83 -2.50 -7.23
C SER A 37 -10.21 -3.73 -8.04
N LYS A 38 -9.30 -4.19 -8.92
CA LYS A 38 -9.50 -5.39 -9.73
C LYS A 38 -9.58 -6.65 -8.87
N LYS A 39 -8.76 -6.76 -7.83
CA LYS A 39 -8.65 -7.97 -7.01
C LYS A 39 -9.86 -8.17 -6.09
N PHE A 40 -10.39 -7.08 -5.54
CA PHE A 40 -11.46 -7.13 -4.54
C PHE A 40 -12.82 -6.70 -5.10
N GLY A 41 -12.89 -6.22 -6.34
CA GLY A 41 -14.13 -5.76 -6.97
C GLY A 41 -14.69 -4.49 -6.33
N MET A 42 -13.83 -3.69 -5.68
CA MET A 42 -14.18 -2.43 -5.03
C MET A 42 -13.52 -1.28 -5.79
N ASP A 43 -14.00 -0.05 -5.61
CA ASP A 43 -13.35 1.13 -6.19
C ASP A 43 -12.38 1.74 -5.16
N PHE A 44 -11.10 1.40 -5.27
CA PHE A 44 -10.02 2.05 -4.52
C PHE A 44 -9.45 3.22 -5.33
N LYS A 45 -9.30 4.37 -4.70
CA LYS A 45 -8.64 5.55 -5.25
C LYS A 45 -7.17 5.60 -4.82
N PRO A 46 -6.31 6.32 -5.56
CA PRO A 46 -4.93 6.56 -5.12
C PRO A 46 -4.86 7.17 -3.71
N GLU A 47 -5.83 8.01 -3.34
CA GLU A 47 -5.93 8.62 -2.01
C GLU A 47 -6.20 7.61 -0.87
N ASP A 48 -6.74 6.43 -1.19
CA ASP A 48 -7.00 5.33 -0.24
C ASP A 48 -5.74 4.49 0.01
N VAL A 49 -4.71 4.61 -0.86
CA VAL A 49 -3.43 3.92 -0.72
C VAL A 49 -2.54 4.68 0.26
N LYS A 50 -2.92 4.60 1.53
CA LYS A 50 -2.18 5.14 2.67
C LYS A 50 -1.85 4.02 3.64
N GLY A 51 -0.61 4.00 4.14
CA GLY A 51 -0.20 3.01 5.13
C GLY A 51 -1.07 3.07 6.40
N ILE A 52 -1.77 1.98 6.72
CA ILE A 52 -2.50 1.80 7.99
C ILE A 52 -1.49 1.61 9.14
N GLY A 53 -0.91 2.69 9.63
CA GLY A 53 0.08 2.61 10.72
C GLY A 53 0.99 3.81 10.89
N GLN A 54 0.79 4.90 10.13
CA GLN A 54 1.51 6.14 10.35
C GLN A 54 0.68 7.03 11.28
N ASN A 55 0.93 6.89 12.57
CA ASN A 55 0.58 7.89 13.58
C ASN A 55 1.74 8.86 13.76
#